data_AF-A0A9X9A4Q7-F1
#
_entry.id   AF-A0A9X9A4Q7-F1
#
_cell.length_a   1.000
_cell.length_b   1.000
_cell.length_c   1.000
_cell.angle_alpha   90.00
_cell.angle_beta   90.00
_cell.angle_gamma   90.00
#
_symmetry.space_group_name_H-M   'P 1'
#
loop_
_entity.id
_entity.type
_entity.pdbx_description
1 polymer ?
#
loop_
_entity_poly.entity_id
_entity_poly.type
_entity_poly.pdbx_seq_one_letter_code
_entity_poly.pdbx_strand_id
1 'polypeptide(L)'
;EVKIEDTLPEGLEYVENSVKAEGSKPDPVELKFENGKVMAKYPEITDTEERSITFKVKVKDEVKVGKKIVNKAIIDDTKNEPETPTAEITPQHKDGKVEAKKTVNNETPKLG
;
A
#
# COMPACT_ATOMS: atom_id res chain seq x y z
N GLU A 1 18.21 -15.78 12.13
CA GLU A 1 18.04 -14.49 11.42
C GLU A 1 16.59 -14.40 10.97
N VAL A 2 16.04 -13.20 10.84
CA VAL A 2 14.66 -13.01 10.34
C VAL A 2 14.73 -12.23 9.03
N LYS A 3 14.08 -12.76 7.99
CA LYS A 3 13.98 -12.16 6.67
C LYS A 3 12.55 -11.72 6.43
N ILE A 4 12.37 -10.48 6.01
CA ILE A 4 11.09 -9.92 5.65
C ILE A 4 11.16 -9.49 4.20
N GLU A 5 10.25 -10.02 3.39
CA GLU A 5 10.13 -9.71 1.98
C GLU A 5 8.71 -9.29 1.65
N ASP A 6 8.54 -8.13 1.05
CA ASP A 6 7.23 -7.63 0.64
C ASP A 6 7.29 -7.22 -0.83
N THR A 7 6.54 -7.92 -1.68
CA THR A 7 6.51 -7.65 -3.12
C THR A 7 5.34 -6.74 -3.41
N LEU A 8 5.61 -5.53 -3.87
CA LEU A 8 4.54 -4.60 -4.20
C LEU A 8 3.76 -5.11 -5.41
N PRO A 9 2.42 -5.27 -5.29
CA PRO A 9 1.58 -5.66 -6.41
C PRO A 9 1.56 -4.57 -7.49
N GLU A 10 1.22 -4.98 -8.71
CA GLU A 10 0.97 -4.05 -9.80
C GLU A 10 -0.09 -3.01 -9.42
N GLY A 11 0.14 -1.76 -9.83
CA GLY A 11 -0.74 -0.65 -9.49
C GLY A 11 -0.34 0.12 -8.24
N LEU A 12 0.66 -0.35 -7.48
CA LEU A 12 1.33 0.44 -6.45
C LEU A 12 2.67 0.96 -6.96
N GLU A 13 3.05 2.14 -6.50
CA GLU A 13 4.33 2.78 -6.76
C GLU A 13 4.99 3.13 -5.42
N TYR A 14 6.19 2.61 -5.18
CA TYR A 14 6.92 2.90 -3.96
C TYR A 14 7.37 4.35 -3.90
N VAL A 15 7.24 4.98 -2.74
CA VAL A 15 7.83 6.31 -2.50
C VAL A 15 9.25 6.13 -2.02
N GLU A 16 10.22 6.58 -2.81
CA GLU A 16 11.64 6.50 -2.45
C GLU A 16 11.93 7.09 -1.06
N ASN A 17 12.85 6.47 -0.33
CA ASN A 17 13.25 6.87 1.03
C ASN A 17 12.10 6.90 2.05
N SER A 18 10.98 6.23 1.77
CA SER A 18 9.86 6.16 2.71
C SER A 18 9.95 4.99 3.69
N VAL A 19 10.71 3.94 3.36
CA VAL A 19 10.90 2.77 4.22
C VAL A 19 11.68 3.14 5.48
N LYS A 20 11.14 2.74 6.62
CA LYS A 20 11.71 2.92 7.95
C LYS A 20 11.39 1.71 8.81
N ALA A 21 12.32 1.35 9.70
CA ALA A 21 12.05 0.41 10.76
C ALA A 21 11.73 1.17 12.04
N GLU A 22 10.69 0.74 12.75
CA GLU A 22 10.23 1.30 14.01
C GLU A 22 10.07 0.17 15.03
N GLY A 23 10.14 0.52 16.31
CA GLY A 23 10.03 -0.42 17.43
C GLY A 23 11.37 -0.62 18.14
N SER A 24 11.51 -1.78 18.77
CA SER A 24 12.65 -2.08 19.62
C SER A 24 13.88 -2.58 18.87
N LYS A 25 15.06 -2.33 19.45
CA LYS A 25 16.33 -2.86 18.95
C LYS A 25 16.32 -4.40 19.00
N PRO A 26 17.04 -5.09 18.10
CA PRO A 26 17.98 -4.56 17.11
C PRO A 26 17.28 -3.98 15.87
N ASP A 27 17.88 -2.94 15.31
CA ASP A 27 17.51 -2.41 13.99
C ASP A 27 17.85 -3.43 12.89
N PRO A 28 17.17 -3.39 11.74
CA PRO A 28 17.48 -4.28 10.64
C PRO A 28 18.90 -4.01 10.12
N VAL A 29 19.65 -5.08 9.89
CA VAL A 29 20.99 -5.02 9.29
C VAL A 29 20.96 -4.67 7.80
N GLU A 30 19.83 -4.97 7.14
CA GLU A 30 19.58 -4.62 5.76
C GLU A 30 18.14 -4.14 5.65
N LEU A 31 17.91 -2.95 5.07
CA LEU A 31 16.59 -2.40 4.78
C LEU A 31 16.66 -1.68 3.45
N LYS A 32 16.08 -2.25 2.41
CA LYS A 32 16.16 -1.71 1.05
C LYS A 32 14.93 -2.04 0.24
N PHE A 33 14.69 -1.26 -0.81
CA PHE A 33 13.71 -1.53 -1.83
C PHE A 33 14.43 -1.77 -3.15
N GLU A 34 14.23 -2.94 -3.75
CA GLU A 34 14.89 -3.34 -5.00
C GLU A 34 13.94 -4.22 -5.81
N ASN A 35 13.88 -4.03 -7.14
CA ASN A 35 13.03 -4.79 -8.05
C ASN A 35 11.53 -4.84 -7.66
N GLY A 36 10.97 -3.75 -7.12
CA GLY A 36 9.56 -3.75 -6.69
C GLY A 36 9.31 -4.44 -5.35
N LYS A 37 10.36 -4.89 -4.66
CA LYS A 37 10.28 -5.62 -3.39
C LYS A 37 10.96 -4.84 -2.27
N VAL A 38 10.27 -4.67 -1.14
CA VAL A 38 10.87 -4.24 0.13
C VAL A 38 11.51 -5.46 0.77
N MET A 39 12.79 -5.37 1.09
CA MET A 39 13.56 -6.40 1.76
C MET A 39 14.12 -5.85 3.07
N ALA A 40 13.87 -6.56 4.16
CA ALA A 40 14.49 -6.29 5.44
C ALA A 40 15.08 -7.56 6.05
N LYS A 41 16.24 -7.43 6.69
CA LYS A 41 16.87 -8.50 7.43
C LYS A 41 17.14 -8.06 8.84
N TYR A 42 16.65 -8.83 9.79
CA TYR A 42 16.98 -8.70 11.20
C TYR A 42 17.95 -9.81 11.60
N PRO A 43 18.84 -9.52 12.57
CA PRO A 43 19.61 -10.57 13.22
C PRO A 43 18.66 -11.50 13.99
N GLU A 44 19.21 -12.49 14.69
CA GLU A 44 18.40 -13.33 15.56
C GLU A 44 17.74 -12.49 16.66
N ILE A 45 16.41 -12.42 16.63
CA ILE A 45 15.58 -11.80 17.65
C ILE A 45 15.16 -12.90 18.62
N THR A 46 15.41 -12.68 19.91
CA THR A 46 15.08 -13.64 20.98
C THR A 46 14.01 -13.12 21.93
N ASP A 47 13.57 -11.88 21.75
CA ASP A 47 12.51 -11.25 22.52
C ASP A 47 11.15 -11.37 21.84
N THR A 48 10.12 -10.92 22.56
CA THR A 48 8.73 -10.89 22.11
C THR A 48 8.27 -9.46 21.82
N GLU A 49 9.19 -8.53 21.55
CA GLU A 49 8.86 -7.13 21.34
C GLU A 49 8.41 -6.87 19.89
N GLU A 50 7.40 -6.02 19.74
CA GLU A 50 6.86 -5.68 18.43
C GLU A 50 7.81 -4.75 17.67
N ARG A 51 7.99 -5.06 16.39
CA ARG A 51 8.77 -4.27 15.43
C ARG A 51 7.96 -4.12 14.16
N SER A 52 8.01 -2.93 13.56
CA SER A 52 7.26 -2.61 12.35
C SER A 52 8.18 -2.03 11.29
N ILE A 53 7.88 -2.35 10.03
CA ILE A 53 8.48 -1.70 8.88
C ILE A 53 7.39 -0.88 8.21
N THR A 54 7.64 0.41 8.11
CA THR A 54 6.67 1.40 7.62
C THR A 54 7.22 2.00 6.35
N PHE A 55 6.43 1.95 5.27
CA PHE A 55 6.77 2.57 4.00
C PHE A 55 5.54 3.21 3.35
N LYS A 56 5.77 4.12 2.40
CA LYS A 56 4.70 4.81 1.67
C LYS A 56 4.65 4.31 0.24
N VAL A 57 3.42 4.14 -0.25
CA VAL A 57 3.13 3.80 -1.64
C VAL A 57 2.10 4.77 -2.21
N LYS A 58 2.14 4.99 -3.51
CA LYS A 58 1.12 5.69 -4.28
C LYS A 58 0.34 4.67 -5.11
N VAL A 59 -0.97 4.83 -5.16
CA VAL A 59 -1.81 4.07 -6.09
C VAL A 59 -1.68 4.71 -7.47
N LYS A 60 -1.30 3.93 -8.47
CA LYS A 60 -1.20 4.38 -9.87
C LYS A 60 -2.60 4.64 -10.43
N ASP A 61 -2.72 5.65 -11.28
CA ASP A 61 -4.01 6.02 -11.89
C ASP A 61 -4.55 4.92 -12.85
N GLU A 62 -3.69 4.01 -13.31
CA GLU A 62 -4.06 2.85 -14.15
C GLU A 62 -4.90 1.80 -13.40
N VAL A 63 -4.91 1.84 -12.05
CA VAL A 63 -5.67 0.87 -11.27
C VAL A 63 -7.16 1.15 -11.40
N LYS A 64 -7.91 0.11 -11.79
CA LYS A 64 -9.37 0.20 -11.86
C LYS A 64 -9.94 0.43 -10.46
N VAL A 65 -10.71 1.50 -10.33
CA VAL A 65 -11.49 1.80 -9.12
C VAL A 65 -12.37 0.60 -8.76
N GLY A 66 -12.46 0.30 -7.47
CA GLY A 66 -13.21 -0.85 -6.95
C GLY A 66 -12.50 -2.19 -7.09
N LYS A 67 -11.33 -2.28 -7.76
CA LYS A 67 -10.50 -3.49 -7.69
C LYS A 67 -9.63 -3.47 -6.44
N LYS A 68 -9.75 -4.53 -5.66
CA LYS A 68 -8.94 -4.77 -4.47
C LYS A 68 -7.49 -5.04 -4.85
N ILE A 69 -6.57 -4.27 -4.30
CA ILE A 69 -5.13 -4.50 -4.33
C ILE A 69 -4.76 -5.17 -3.01
N VAL A 70 -4.09 -6.33 -3.08
CA VAL A 70 -3.64 -7.06 -1.89
C VAL A 70 -2.12 -7.04 -1.88
N ASN A 71 -1.54 -6.39 -0.88
CA ASN A 71 -0.11 -6.42 -0.60
C ASN A 71 0.19 -7.55 0.38
N LYS A 72 1.22 -8.36 0.10
CA LYS A 72 1.56 -9.54 0.89
C LYS A 72 3.05 -9.52 1.22
N ALA A 73 3.36 -9.51 2.51
CA ALA A 73 4.70 -9.74 2.99
C ALA A 73 4.90 -11.20 3.40
N ILE A 74 6.16 -11.62 3.47
CA ILE A 74 6.62 -12.93 3.91
C ILE A 74 7.67 -12.69 4.98
N ILE A 75 7.46 -13.30 6.15
CA ILE A 75 8.39 -13.26 7.28
C ILE A 75 8.92 -14.68 7.46
N ASP A 76 10.22 -14.86 7.30
CA ASP A 76 10.92 -16.13 7.44
C ASP A 76 12.00 -16.02 8.52
N ASP A 77 11.82 -16.74 9.62
CA ASP A 77 12.77 -16.77 10.75
C ASP A 77 13.61 -18.06 10.79
N THR A 78 13.52 -18.90 9.76
CA THR A 78 14.16 -20.23 9.62
C THR A 78 13.80 -21.27 10.70
N LYS A 79 13.04 -20.90 11.73
CA LYS A 79 12.71 -21.76 12.88
C LYS A 79 11.26 -22.20 12.85
N ASN A 80 10.36 -21.32 12.41
CA ASN A 80 8.93 -21.52 12.34
C ASN A 80 8.45 -21.50 10.88
N GLU A 81 7.18 -21.85 10.66
CA GLU A 81 6.58 -21.67 9.35
C GLU A 81 6.55 -20.17 8.97
N PRO A 82 6.87 -19.81 7.72
CA PRO A 82 6.87 -18.42 7.31
C PRO A 82 5.49 -17.78 7.50
N GLU A 83 5.46 -16.62 8.15
CA GLU A 83 4.24 -15.86 8.31
C GLU A 83 4.00 -14.98 7.09
N THR A 84 2.73 -14.79 6.73
CA THR A 84 2.38 -13.98 5.55
C THR A 84 1.31 -12.93 5.83
N PRO A 85 1.67 -11.82 6.51
CA PRO A 85 0.73 -10.74 6.75
C PRO A 85 0.30 -10.09 5.43
N THR A 86 -0.96 -9.69 5.36
CA THR A 86 -1.56 -9.08 4.18
C THR A 86 -2.22 -7.76 4.52
N ALA A 87 -2.12 -6.80 3.60
CA ALA A 87 -2.80 -5.51 3.69
C ALA A 87 -3.59 -5.28 2.40
N GLU A 88 -4.82 -4.79 2.54
CA GLU A 88 -5.76 -4.69 1.43
C GLU A 88 -6.18 -3.24 1.22
N ILE A 89 -6.13 -2.79 -0.04
CA ILE A 89 -6.48 -1.43 -0.44
C ILE A 89 -7.48 -1.52 -1.58
N THR A 90 -8.62 -0.83 -1.45
CA THR A 90 -9.61 -0.71 -2.52
C THR A 90 -9.62 0.74 -3.01
N PRO A 91 -8.96 1.07 -4.15
CA PRO A 91 -8.96 2.42 -4.69
C PRO A 91 -10.38 2.91 -4.91
N GLN A 92 -10.67 4.09 -4.37
CA GLN A 92 -11.93 4.80 -4.58
C GLN A 92 -11.71 5.88 -5.64
N HIS A 93 -12.78 6.24 -6.36
CA HIS A 93 -12.74 7.44 -7.21
C HIS A 93 -12.42 8.65 -6.33
N LYS A 94 -11.56 9.56 -6.82
CA LYS A 94 -11.29 10.86 -6.18
C LYS A 94 -12.49 11.82 -6.27
N ASP A 95 -13.73 11.33 -6.43
CA ASP A 95 -14.91 12.03 -6.97
C ASP A 95 -14.93 13.54 -6.68
N GLY A 96 -14.42 14.32 -7.63
CA GLY A 96 -14.73 15.73 -7.82
C GLY A 96 -15.91 15.89 -8.79
N LYS A 97 -16.94 15.05 -8.65
CA LYS A 97 -18.07 15.03 -9.57
C LYS A 97 -19.09 16.10 -9.14
N VAL A 98 -18.90 17.33 -9.62
CA VAL A 98 -19.93 18.37 -9.52
C VAL A 98 -20.99 18.08 -10.58
N GLU A 99 -22.17 17.62 -10.16
CA GLU A 99 -23.30 17.50 -11.08
C GLU A 99 -23.87 18.91 -11.37
N ALA A 100 -23.56 19.47 -12.53
CA ALA A 100 -24.21 20.68 -13.02
C ALA A 100 -25.54 20.33 -13.69
N LYS A 101 -26.66 20.53 -12.99
CA LYS A 101 -28.00 20.52 -13.61
C LYS A 101 -28.26 21.87 -14.28
N LYS A 102 -28.33 21.89 -15.61
CA LYS A 102 -28.98 22.99 -16.35
C LYS A 102 -30.42 22.61 -16.62
N THR A 103 -31.35 23.32 -15.99
CA THR A 103 -32.77 23.31 -16.34
C THR A 103 -33.09 24.52 -17.21
N VAL A 104 -33.67 24.27 -18.38
CA VAL A 104 -34.34 25.31 -19.19
C VAL A 104 -35.83 25.11 -18.98
N ASN A 105 -36.49 26.09 -18.38
CA ASN A 105 -37.95 26.12 -18.32
C ASN A 105 -38.44 27.08 -19.42
N ASN A 106 -38.95 26.53 -20.52
CA ASN A 106 -39.63 27.33 -21.54
C ASN A 106 -41.00 26.72 -21.80
N GLU A 107 -41.94 26.99 -20.90
CA GLU A 107 -43.35 26.74 -21.14
C GLU A 107 -43.87 27.80 -22.13
N THR A 108 -43.83 27.39 -23.42
CA THR A 108 -44.46 27.95 -24.63
C THR A 108 -44.13 29.39 -25.07
N PRO A 109 -43.64 29.60 -26.33
CA PRO A 109 -43.68 30.93 -26.94
C PRO A 109 -45.13 31.29 -27.28
N LYS A 110 -45.57 32.50 -26.92
CA LYS A 110 -46.85 33.03 -27.40
C LYS A 110 -46.71 33.37 -28.88
N LEU A 111 -47.53 32.73 -29.73
CA LEU A 111 -47.72 33.21 -31.10
C LEU A 111 -48.48 34.54 -31.03
N GLY A 112 -47.88 35.57 -31.66
CA GLY A 112 -48.52 36.84 -32.01
C GLY A 112 -48.43 37.03 -33.50
#